data_AF-A0A814R0Y0-F1
#
_entry.id   AF-A0A814R0Y0-F1
#
_cell.length_a   1.000
_cell.length_b   1.000
_cell.length_c   1.000
_cell.angle_alpha   90.00
_cell.angle_beta   90.00
_cell.angle_gamma   90.00
#
_symmetry.space_group_name_H-M   'P 1'
#
loop_
_entity.id
_entity.type
_entity.pdbx_description
1 polymer ?
#
loop_
_entity_poly.entity_id
_entity_poly.type
_entity_poly.pdbx_seq_one_letter_code
_entity_poly.pdbx_strand_id
1 'polypeptide(L)'
;MLRVCYITNWSRYRSGEAKFEIEFIDPFMCSHIIYAYAIIDDHKPEIVPVQKDDLEHYRELALLKKSNPNLKILIRLGGKISLYTRFLRHPNMAAQIVRSLIW
;
A
#
# COMPACT_ATOMS: atom_id res chain seq x y z
N MET A 1 14.45 -16.88 4.51
CA MET A 1 14.47 -16.74 3.03
C MET A 1 13.58 -15.57 2.64
N LEU A 2 14.07 -14.68 1.76
CA LEU A 2 13.33 -13.51 1.28
C LEU A 2 12.37 -13.93 0.15
N ARG A 3 11.07 -13.90 0.42
CA ARG A 3 9.97 -14.08 -0.56
C ARG A 3 9.07 -12.85 -0.53
N VAL A 4 9.01 -12.11 -1.64
CA VAL A 4 8.27 -10.85 -1.74
C VAL A 4 7.07 -11.05 -2.65
N CYS A 5 5.88 -10.75 -2.14
CA CYS A 5 4.62 -10.89 -2.88
C CYS A 5 4.00 -9.53 -3.11
N TYR A 6 3.63 -9.25 -4.35
CA TYR A 6 2.93 -8.03 -4.73
C TYR A 6 1.42 -8.29 -4.78
N ILE A 7 0.65 -7.44 -4.12
CA ILE A 7 -0.81 -7.52 -4.08
C ILE A 7 -1.36 -6.20 -4.61
N THR A 8 -2.31 -6.27 -5.53
CA THR A 8 -2.88 -5.09 -6.20
C THR A 8 -4.27 -4.82 -5.67
N ASN A 9 -4.58 -3.59 -5.23
CA ASN A 9 -5.89 -3.26 -4.69
C ASN A 9 -7.03 -3.50 -5.69
N TRP A 10 -6.76 -3.43 -7.00
CA TRP A 10 -7.76 -3.69 -8.03
C TRP A 10 -8.05 -5.17 -8.31
N SER A 11 -7.32 -6.12 -7.72
CA SER A 11 -7.61 -7.55 -7.92
C SER A 11 -8.96 -7.97 -7.35
N ARG A 12 -9.45 -7.25 -6.34
CA ARG A 12 -10.76 -7.50 -5.72
C ARG A 12 -11.95 -7.16 -6.63
N TYR A 13 -11.75 -6.33 -7.65
CA TYR A 13 -12.80 -5.99 -8.62
C TYR A 13 -12.90 -6.97 -9.79
N ARG A 14 -12.02 -7.97 -9.86
CA ARG A 14 -12.15 -9.03 -10.87
C ARG A 14 -13.37 -9.90 -10.55
N SER A 15 -13.92 -10.53 -11.58
CA SER A 15 -15.07 -11.43 -11.46
C SER A 15 -14.67 -12.90 -11.37
N GLY A 16 -15.54 -13.70 -10.75
CA GLY A 16 -15.38 -15.16 -10.63
C GLY A 16 -14.08 -15.57 -9.95
N GLU A 17 -13.48 -16.65 -10.45
CA GLU A 17 -12.22 -17.24 -9.96
C GLU A 17 -11.01 -16.30 -10.01
N ALA A 18 -11.09 -15.20 -10.78
CA ALA A 18 -10.00 -14.24 -10.88
C ALA A 18 -10.03 -13.18 -9.74
N LYS A 19 -11.10 -13.15 -8.94
CA LYS A 19 -11.25 -12.25 -7.79
C LYS A 19 -10.26 -12.64 -6.69
N PHE A 20 -9.51 -11.65 -6.19
CA PHE A 20 -8.55 -11.89 -5.12
C PHE A 20 -8.71 -10.87 -3.98
N GLU A 21 -9.04 -11.39 -2.80
CA GLU A 21 -9.25 -10.66 -1.53
C GLU A 21 -8.15 -10.98 -0.51
N ILE A 22 -8.03 -10.17 0.54
CA ILE A 22 -6.99 -10.35 1.58
C ILE A 22 -7.13 -11.68 2.32
N GLU A 23 -8.36 -12.16 2.50
CA GLU A 23 -8.67 -13.43 3.17
C GLU A 23 -8.03 -14.64 2.46
N PHE A 24 -7.69 -14.53 1.18
CA PHE A 24 -7.05 -15.61 0.42
C PHE A 24 -5.53 -15.64 0.57
N ILE A 25 -4.94 -14.71 1.31
CA ILE A 25 -3.50 -14.66 1.54
C ILE A 25 -3.12 -15.64 2.64
N ASP A 26 -2.37 -16.68 2.29
CA ASP A 26 -1.62 -17.45 3.30
C ASP A 26 -0.44 -16.59 3.83
N PRO A 27 -0.45 -16.21 5.12
CA PRO A 27 0.55 -15.33 5.70
C PRO A 27 1.95 -15.95 5.78
N PHE A 28 2.12 -17.26 5.54
CA PHE A 28 3.41 -17.96 5.57
C PHE A 28 4.04 -18.16 4.19
N MET A 29 3.27 -18.02 3.10
CA MET A 29 3.79 -18.10 1.73
C MET A 29 4.84 -17.01 1.47
N CYS A 30 4.59 -15.79 1.95
CA CYS A 30 5.43 -14.63 1.71
C CYS A 30 6.16 -14.23 3.00
N SER A 31 7.36 -13.68 2.86
CA SER A 31 8.05 -13.00 3.97
C SER A 31 7.74 -11.50 4.01
N HIS A 32 7.47 -10.93 2.84
CA HIS A 32 7.13 -9.52 2.65
C HIS A 32 5.92 -9.44 1.70
N ILE A 33 4.92 -8.67 2.07
CA ILE A 33 3.82 -8.28 1.20
C ILE A 33 4.01 -6.81 0.84
N ILE A 34 3.91 -6.49 -0.45
CA ILE A 34 3.85 -5.13 -0.95
C ILE A 34 2.46 -4.90 -1.53
N TYR A 35 1.65 -4.08 -0.86
CA TYR A 35 0.33 -3.69 -1.33
C TYR A 35 0.43 -2.49 -2.26
N ALA A 36 -0.07 -2.61 -3.48
CA ALA A 36 -0.16 -1.56 -4.46
C ALA A 36 -1.60 -1.05 -4.55
N TYR A 37 -1.89 0.21 -4.22
CA TYR A 37 -0.94 1.25 -3.82
C TYR A 37 -1.66 2.39 -3.07
N ALA A 38 -0.88 3.26 -2.45
CA ALA A 38 -1.31 4.61 -2.07
C ALA A 38 -0.74 5.64 -3.05
N ILE A 39 -1.25 6.87 -3.07
CA ILE A 39 -0.85 7.93 -4.00
C ILE A 39 -0.48 9.21 -3.26
N ILE A 40 0.22 10.12 -3.95
CA ILE A 40 0.32 11.50 -3.51
C ILE A 40 -0.93 12.24 -3.98
N ASP A 41 -1.54 13.04 -3.11
CA ASP A 41 -2.67 13.90 -3.43
C ASP A 41 -2.31 14.91 -4.55
N ASP A 42 -3.25 15.15 -5.47
CA ASP A 42 -3.01 16.02 -6.64
C ASP A 42 -2.78 17.51 -6.25
N HIS A 43 -3.27 17.92 -5.08
CA HIS A 43 -3.28 19.32 -4.62
C HIS A 43 -2.29 19.58 -3.49
N LYS A 44 -2.02 18.59 -2.64
CA LYS A 44 -1.18 18.74 -1.43
C LYS A 44 -0.10 17.65 -1.35
N PRO A 45 1.06 17.95 -0.75
CA PRO A 45 2.17 16.99 -0.59
C PRO A 45 1.86 15.99 0.55
N GLU A 46 0.79 15.22 0.40
CA GLU A 46 0.31 14.23 1.36
C GLU A 46 0.04 12.90 0.67
N ILE A 47 0.29 11.81 1.38
CA ILE A 47 -0.02 10.46 0.91
C ILE A 47 -1.42 10.10 1.34
N VAL A 48 -2.21 9.66 0.37
CA VAL A 48 -3.63 9.32 0.53
C VAL A 48 -3.91 7.95 -0.08
N PRO A 49 -4.90 7.21 0.46
CA PRO A 49 -5.36 5.99 -0.18
C PRO A 49 -5.98 6.30 -1.56
N VAL A 50 -5.96 5.33 -2.48
CA VAL A 50 -6.60 5.49 -3.79
C VAL A 50 -8.12 5.46 -3.64
N GLN A 51 -8.62 4.54 -2.81
CA GLN A 51 -10.04 4.42 -2.47
C GLN A 51 -10.24 4.50 -0.96
N LYS A 52 -11.40 4.99 -0.52
CA LYS A 52 -11.69 5.16 0.91
C LYS A 52 -11.57 3.85 1.69
N ASP A 53 -11.93 2.73 1.08
CA ASP A 53 -11.89 1.41 1.69
C ASP A 53 -10.50 0.74 1.65
N ASP A 54 -9.52 1.31 0.96
CA ASP A 54 -8.12 0.84 1.06
C ASP A 54 -7.64 0.91 2.52
N LEU A 55 -8.13 1.87 3.32
CA LEU A 55 -7.79 1.97 4.74
C LEU A 55 -8.22 0.72 5.53
N GLU A 56 -9.35 0.12 5.19
CA GLU A 56 -9.79 -1.13 5.83
C GLU A 56 -8.92 -2.31 5.38
N HIS A 57 -8.59 -2.35 4.09
CA HIS A 57 -7.69 -3.37 3.54
C HIS A 57 -6.28 -3.28 4.17
N TYR A 58 -5.78 -2.08 4.46
CA TYR A 58 -4.52 -1.91 5.19
C TYR A 58 -4.60 -2.52 6.60
N ARG A 59 -5.74 -2.37 7.29
CA ARG A 59 -5.96 -2.97 8.61
C ARG A 59 -6.04 -4.49 8.51
N GLU A 60 -6.80 -5.02 7.57
CA GLU A 60 -6.92 -6.47 7.34
C GLU A 60 -5.56 -7.12 7.01
N LEU A 61 -4.76 -6.49 6.15
CA LEU A 61 -3.38 -6.92 5.91
C LEU A 61 -2.57 -6.92 7.21
N ALA A 62 -2.64 -5.86 8.01
CA ALA A 62 -1.92 -5.80 9.29
C ALA A 62 -2.34 -6.93 10.24
N LEU A 63 -3.59 -7.37 10.21
CA LEU A 63 -4.09 -8.48 11.02
C LEU A 63 -3.47 -9.84 10.63
N LEU A 64 -2.98 -10.02 9.40
CA LEU A 64 -2.23 -11.23 9.01
C LEU A 64 -0.98 -11.47 9.89
N LYS A 65 -0.44 -10.40 10.49
CA LYS A 65 0.68 -10.51 11.44
C LYS A 65 0.31 -11.20 12.74
N LYS A 66 -0.98 -11.31 13.09
CA LYS A 66 -1.42 -12.12 14.24
C LYS A 66 -1.09 -13.59 14.01
N SER A 67 -1.23 -14.08 12.78
CA SER A 67 -0.88 -15.46 12.41
C SER A 67 0.61 -15.62 12.11
N ASN A 68 1.23 -14.64 11.43
CA ASN A 68 2.67 -14.64 11.18
C ASN A 68 3.32 -13.33 11.66
N PRO A 69 3.81 -13.26 12.92
CA PRO A 69 4.45 -12.05 13.46
C PRO A 69 5.71 -11.61 12.71
N ASN A 70 6.34 -12.51 11.95
CA ASN A 70 7.53 -12.20 11.16
C ASN A 70 7.19 -11.57 9.80
N LEU A 71 5.94 -11.62 9.37
CA LEU A 71 5.48 -11.06 8.10
C LEU A 71 5.72 -9.54 8.07
N LYS A 72 6.40 -9.07 7.02
CA LYS A 72 6.57 -7.63 6.76
C LYS A 72 5.54 -7.18 5.73
N ILE A 73 4.97 -6.01 5.97
CA ILE A 73 3.92 -5.44 5.11
C ILE A 73 4.36 -4.03 4.76
N LEU A 74 4.37 -3.74 3.47
CA LEU A 74 4.73 -2.46 2.89
C LEU A 74 3.59 -2.00 1.98
N ILE A 75 3.39 -0.69 1.91
CA ILE A 75 2.51 -0.07 0.92
C ILE A 75 3.40 0.59 -0.13
N ARG A 76 3.18 0.22 -1.39
CA ARG A 76 3.82 0.89 -2.53
C ARG A 76 3.15 2.23 -2.77
N LEU A 77 3.95 3.27 -2.97
CA LEU A 77 3.47 4.55 -3.50
C LEU A 77 3.45 4.50 -5.04
N GLY A 78 2.32 4.89 -5.62
CA GLY A 78 2.07 4.96 -7.06
C GLY A 78 1.60 6.35 -7.50
N GLY A 79 0.82 6.41 -8.58
CA GLY A 79 0.28 7.67 -9.11
C GLY A 79 1.17 8.38 -10.13
N LYS A 80 0.90 9.67 -10.37
CA LYS A 80 1.48 10.45 -11.47
C LYS A 80 2.93 10.85 -11.18
N ILE A 81 3.86 10.53 -12.08
CA ILE A 81 5.29 10.90 -11.99
C ILE A 81 5.52 12.42 -11.83
N SER A 82 4.61 13.25 -12.37
CA SER A 82 4.67 14.71 -12.27
C SER A 82 4.54 15.20 -10.83
N LEU A 83 3.77 14.51 -9.97
CA LEU A 83 3.63 14.87 -8.55
C LEU A 83 4.91 14.59 -7.76
N TYR A 84 5.55 13.45 -8.02
CA TYR A 84 6.87 13.15 -7.45
C TYR A 84 7.88 14.23 -7.83
N THR A 85 7.91 14.61 -9.12
CA THR A 85 8.79 15.66 -9.61
C THR A 85 8.48 17.01 -8.97
N ARG A 86 7.20 17.36 -8.82
CA ARG A 86 6.76 18.64 -8.23
C ARG A 86 7.11 18.72 -6.75
N PHE A 87 6.72 17.73 -5.95
CA PHE A 87 6.82 17.81 -4.49
C PHE A 87 8.18 17.37 -3.94
N LEU A 88 8.82 16.36 -4.53
CA LEU A 88 10.10 15.86 -4.00
C LEU A 88 11.29 16.77 -4.35
N ARG A 89 11.14 17.70 -5.30
CA ARG A 89 12.17 18.71 -5.60
C ARG A 89 12.30 19.79 -4.53
N HIS A 90 11.31 19.95 -3.65
CA HIS A 90 11.31 20.96 -2.60
C HIS A 90 11.44 20.30 -1.24
N PRO A 91 12.54 20.54 -0.47
CA PRO A 91 12.79 19.85 0.80
C PRO A 91 11.64 19.95 1.81
N ASN A 92 10.98 21.11 1.89
CA ASN A 92 9.85 21.31 2.80
C ASN A 92 8.64 20.45 2.42
N MET A 93 8.34 20.33 1.12
CA MET A 93 7.23 19.51 0.63
C MET A 93 7.56 18.02 0.72
N ALA A 94 8.80 17.62 0.43
CA ALA A 94 9.27 16.26 0.64
C ALA A 94 9.16 15.85 2.12
N ALA A 95 9.54 16.75 3.04
CA ALA A 95 9.36 16.51 4.47
C ALA A 95 7.88 16.39 4.87
N GLN A 96 6.99 17.17 4.24
CA GLN A 96 5.55 17.06 4.48
C GLN A 96 4.99 15.71 4.00
N ILE A 97 5.43 15.21 2.84
CA ILE A 97 5.08 13.86 2.35
C ILE A 97 5.48 12.80 3.39
N VAL A 98 6.72 12.87 3.89
CA VAL A 98 7.19 11.91 4.90
C VAL A 98 6.39 12.00 6.20
N ARG A 99 6.05 13.22 6.65
CA ARG A 99 5.21 13.42 7.85
C ARG A 99 3.79 12.90 7.69
N SER A 100 3.23 12.95 6.48
CA SER A 100 1.89 12.42 6.19
C SER A 100 1.79 10.88 6.30
N LEU A 101 2.92 10.17 6.40
CA LEU A 101 2.97 8.71 6.56
C LEU A 101 2.85 8.25 8.01
N ILE A 102 2.97 9.17 8.97
CA ILE A 102 2.96 8.88 10.40
C ILE A 102 1.54 9.19 10.91
N TRP A 103 0.71 8.15 10.99
CA TRP A 103 -0.62 8.18 11.61
C TRP A 103 -0.54 7.59 13.02
#